data_AF-A0A382X3C0-F1
#
_entry.id   AF-A0A382X3C0-F1
#
_cell.length_a   1.000
_cell.length_b   1.000
_cell.length_c   1.000
_cell.angle_alpha   90.00
_cell.angle_beta   90.00
_cell.angle_gamma   90.00
#
_symmetry.space_group_name_H-M   'P 1'
#
loop_
_entity.id
_entity.type
_entity.pdbx_description
1 polymer ?
#
loop_
_entity_poly.entity_id
_entity_poly.type
_entity_poly.pdbx_seq_one_letter_code
_entity_poly.pdbx_strand_id
1 'polypeptide(L)'
;DYTGSTAILVGAELHGVSEAGLETADLCVRIPMTGMVKSLNVSVATSLLLFEAFRQRQAAGMYERSRLDRNEFERHLFEWSWPSLAAARRRDGRPYPRLGPDGEILSESD
;
A
#
# COMPACT_ATOMS: atom_id res chain seq x y z
N ASP A 1 15.85 1.98 7.09
CA ASP A 1 14.72 2.75 7.62
C ASP A 1 13.63 2.76 6.56
N TYR A 2 12.46 2.21 6.88
CA TYR A 2 11.28 2.08 6.03
C TYR A 2 10.16 3.08 6.40
N THR A 3 10.44 4.02 7.31
CA THR A 3 9.48 5.05 7.71
C THR A 3 9.27 6.13 6.63
N GLY A 4 10.23 6.29 5.72
CA GLY A 4 10.09 7.16 4.55
C GLY A 4 9.14 6.65 3.46
N SER A 5 8.95 7.47 2.43
CA SER A 5 8.37 7.02 1.16
C SER A 5 9.32 6.04 0.49
N THR A 6 8.93 4.77 0.43
CA THR A 6 9.81 3.69 -0.03
C THR A 6 9.05 2.79 -0.99
N ALA A 7 9.67 2.53 -2.14
CA ALA A 7 9.27 1.45 -3.04
C ALA A 7 10.18 0.24 -2.79
N ILE A 8 9.59 -0.95 -2.69
CA ILE A 8 10.35 -2.20 -2.57
C ILE A 8 10.27 -2.90 -3.91
N LEU A 9 11.40 -2.97 -4.61
CA LEU A 9 11.54 -3.73 -5.84
C LEU A 9 11.89 -5.17 -5.51
N VAL A 10 11.08 -6.12 -6.00
CA VAL A 10 11.33 -7.56 -5.85
C VAL A 10 11.49 -8.20 -7.23
N GLY A 11 12.35 -9.19 -7.29
CA GLY A 11 12.74 -9.87 -8.52
C GLY A 11 11.78 -10.98 -8.95
N ALA A 12 11.94 -11.46 -10.18
CA ALA A 12 11.30 -12.69 -10.64
C ALA A 12 11.86 -13.91 -9.89
N GLU A 13 11.04 -14.95 -9.69
CA GLU A 13 11.43 -16.12 -8.87
C GLU A 13 12.74 -16.78 -9.30
N LEU A 14 12.97 -16.89 -10.61
CA LEU A 14 14.13 -17.58 -11.16
C LEU A 14 15.34 -16.66 -11.39
N HIS A 15 15.08 -15.43 -11.80
CA HIS A 15 16.11 -14.52 -12.30
C HIS A 15 16.48 -13.42 -11.29
N GLY A 16 15.71 -13.27 -10.21
CA GLY A 16 15.89 -12.18 -9.27
C GLY A 16 15.54 -10.82 -9.89
N VAL A 17 16.09 -9.77 -9.30
CA VAL A 17 15.91 -8.39 -9.77
C VAL A 17 16.74 -8.21 -11.05
N SER A 18 16.17 -7.54 -12.06
CA SER A 18 16.90 -7.24 -13.29
C SER A 18 18.09 -6.30 -13.03
N GLU A 19 19.08 -6.35 -13.90
CA GLU A 19 20.26 -5.46 -13.82
C GLU A 19 19.85 -3.98 -13.81
N ALA A 20 19.00 -3.56 -14.75
CA ALA A 20 18.44 -2.21 -14.77
C ALA A 20 17.69 -1.85 -13.48
N GLY A 21 17.03 -2.82 -12.84
CA GLY A 21 16.36 -2.62 -11.56
C GLY A 21 17.35 -2.39 -10.42
N LEU A 22 18.47 -3.10 -10.41
CA LEU A 22 19.55 -2.91 -9.43
C LEU A 22 20.27 -1.57 -9.65
N GLU A 23 20.52 -1.19 -10.89
CA GLU A 23 21.16 0.09 -11.24
C GLU A 23 20.33 1.30 -10.85
N THR A 24 19.00 1.19 -10.90
CA THR A 24 18.08 2.29 -10.54
C THR A 24 17.80 2.34 -9.04
N ALA A 25 18.15 1.30 -8.28
CA ALA A 25 17.83 1.21 -6.87
C ALA A 25 18.76 2.08 -6.01
N ASP A 26 18.18 2.90 -5.14
CA ASP A 26 18.96 3.68 -4.15
C ASP A 26 19.69 2.76 -3.17
N LEU A 27 19.09 1.60 -2.85
CA LEU A 27 19.60 0.63 -1.88
C LEU A 27 19.31 -0.80 -2.32
N CYS A 28 20.31 -1.67 -2.17
CA CYS A 28 20.16 -3.12 -2.31
C CYS A 28 20.18 -3.79 -0.93
N VAL A 29 19.11 -4.50 -0.59
CA VAL A 29 18.98 -5.24 0.67
C VAL A 29 18.92 -6.73 0.41
N ARG A 30 19.40 -7.54 1.36
CA ARG A 30 19.27 -9.01 1.32
C ARG A 30 18.75 -9.55 2.63
N ILE A 31 17.96 -10.62 2.55
CA ILE A 31 17.60 -11.42 3.73
C ILE A 31 18.77 -12.37 4.01
N PRO A 32 19.35 -12.38 5.22
CA PRO A 32 20.38 -13.35 5.57
C PRO A 32 19.84 -14.78 5.45
N MET A 33 20.54 -15.60 4.66
CA MET A 33 20.22 -17.01 4.46
C MET A 33 21.22 -17.88 5.21
N THR A 34 20.74 -18.97 5.82
CA THR A 34 21.57 -20.00 6.45
C THR A 34 21.26 -21.36 5.85
N GLY A 35 22.28 -22.19 5.62
CA GLY A 35 22.12 -23.52 5.04
C GLY A 35 22.34 -23.54 3.52
N MET A 36 21.81 -24.57 2.86
CA MET A 36 22.13 -24.86 1.44
C MET A 36 21.25 -24.11 0.43
N VAL A 37 20.17 -23.46 0.88
CA VAL A 37 19.19 -22.82 0.00
C VAL A 37 19.67 -21.41 -0.37
N LYS A 38 19.63 -21.09 -1.67
CA LYS A 38 20.17 -19.84 -2.23
C LYS A 38 19.19 -18.67 -2.18
N SER A 39 17.89 -18.92 -2.07
CA SER A 39 16.85 -17.89 -2.04
C SER A 39 15.58 -18.37 -1.33
N LEU A 40 14.77 -17.42 -0.85
CA LEU A 40 13.40 -17.68 -0.45
C LEU A 40 12.46 -17.56 -1.65
N ASN A 41 11.27 -18.14 -1.54
CA ASN A 41 10.19 -17.80 -2.45
C ASN A 41 9.93 -16.28 -2.41
N VAL A 42 9.64 -15.67 -3.57
CA VAL A 42 9.48 -14.22 -3.69
C VAL A 42 8.38 -13.67 -2.78
N SER A 43 7.28 -14.40 -2.59
CA SER A 43 6.19 -13.98 -1.69
C SER A 43 6.63 -13.98 -0.22
N VAL A 44 7.44 -14.95 0.19
CA VAL A 44 7.99 -15.04 1.55
C VAL A 44 9.01 -13.93 1.79
N ALA A 45 9.92 -13.68 0.84
CA ALA A 45 10.86 -12.58 0.93
C ALA A 45 10.16 -11.22 1.00
N THR A 46 9.15 -11.01 0.16
CA THR A 46 8.34 -9.78 0.15
C THR A 46 7.62 -9.59 1.47
N SER A 47 7.01 -10.65 2.00
CA SER A 47 6.31 -10.61 3.29
C SER A 47 7.25 -10.20 4.42
N LEU A 48 8.45 -10.79 4.50
CA LEU A 48 9.44 -10.44 5.52
C LEU A 48 9.83 -8.96 5.46
N LEU A 49 10.07 -8.44 4.25
CA LEU A 49 10.41 -7.03 4.05
C LEU A 49 9.25 -6.10 4.44
N LEU A 50 8.02 -6.43 4.05
CA LEU A 50 6.83 -5.65 4.40
C LEU A 50 6.55 -5.68 5.91
N PHE A 51 6.77 -6.81 6.58
CA PHE A 51 6.62 -6.91 8.03
C PHE A 51 7.67 -6.11 8.78
N GLU A 52 8.91 -6.06 8.29
CA GLU A 52 9.93 -5.18 8.87
C GLU A 52 9.57 -3.70 8.65
N ALA A 53 9.06 -3.34 7.48
CA ALA A 53 8.55 -2.00 7.21
C ALA A 53 7.37 -1.65 8.14
N PHE A 54 6.43 -2.57 8.33
CA PHE A 54 5.33 -2.42 9.27
C PHE A 54 5.84 -2.21 10.70
N ARG A 55 6.78 -3.04 11.17
CA ARG A 55 7.37 -2.93 12.52
C ARG A 55 8.00 -1.56 12.75
N GLN A 56 8.79 -1.07 11.80
CA GLN A 56 9.42 0.26 11.90
C GLN A 56 8.37 1.39 11.86
N ARG A 57 7.38 1.30 10.97
CA ARG A 57 6.30 2.29 10.85
C ARG A 57 5.39 2.32 12.08
N GLN A 58 5.12 1.16 12.67
CA GLN A 58 4.36 1.04 13.92
C GLN A 58 5.12 1.65 15.08
N ALA A 59 6.42 1.35 15.22
CA ALA A 59 7.26 1.96 16.26
C ALA A 59 7.37 3.49 16.12
N ALA A 60 7.21 4.02 14.90
CA ALA A 60 7.16 5.45 14.62
C ALA A 60 5.75 6.07 14.70
N GLY A 61 4.73 5.33 15.18
CA GLY A 61 3.35 5.83 15.35
C GLY A 61 2.60 6.09 14.03
N MET A 62 3.10 5.60 12.89
CA MET A 62 2.57 5.95 11.56
C MET A 62 1.19 5.34 11.24
N TYR A 63 0.69 4.45 12.09
CA TYR A 63 -0.62 3.82 11.99
C TYR A 63 -1.64 4.37 13.01
N GLU A 64 -1.26 5.32 13.86
CA GLU A 64 -2.16 5.89 14.89
C GLU A 64 -3.25 6.80 14.29
N ARG A 65 -3.00 7.34 13.09
CA ARG A 65 -3.95 8.17 12.33
C ARG A 65 -3.78 7.97 10.83
N SER A 66 -4.83 8.26 10.08
CA SER A 66 -4.73 8.29 8.61
C SER A 66 -3.66 9.29 8.18
N ARG A 67 -2.84 8.86 7.22
CA ARG A 67 -1.81 9.69 6.57
C ARG A 67 -2.26 10.24 5.21
N LEU A 68 -3.48 9.87 4.78
CA LEU A 68 -4.11 10.43 3.59
C LEU A 68 -4.76 11.77 3.95
N ASP A 69 -4.77 12.69 2.98
CA ASP A 69 -5.61 13.89 3.10
C ASP A 69 -7.07 13.49 3.30
N ARG A 70 -7.85 14.32 4.01
CA ARG A 70 -9.24 14.00 4.34
C ARG A 70 -10.08 13.78 3.10
N ASN A 71 -9.93 14.60 2.06
CA ASN A 71 -10.70 14.46 0.82
C ASN A 71 -10.30 13.18 0.07
N GLU A 72 -9.01 12.84 0.07
CA GLU A 72 -8.51 11.62 -0.55
C GLU A 72 -9.04 10.38 0.19
N PHE A 73 -9.00 10.39 1.52
CA PHE A 73 -9.53 9.33 2.36
C PHE A 73 -11.03 9.10 2.11
N GLU A 74 -11.83 10.16 2.15
CA GLU A 74 -13.28 10.07 1.91
C GLU A 74 -13.59 9.57 0.49
N ARG A 75 -12.83 10.03 -0.50
CA ARG A 75 -12.95 9.55 -1.89
C ARG A 75 -12.69 8.04 -1.98
N HIS A 76 -11.58 7.56 -1.43
CA HIS A 76 -11.24 6.13 -1.46
C HIS A 76 -12.25 5.30 -0.68
N LEU A 77 -12.68 5.78 0.49
CA LEU A 77 -13.71 5.12 1.29
C LEU A 77 -15.00 4.96 0.49
N PHE A 78 -15.45 5.99 -0.24
CA PHE A 78 -16.63 5.89 -1.10
C PHE A 78 -16.43 4.92 -2.26
N GLU A 79 -15.29 5.00 -2.94
CA GLU A 79 -14.98 4.16 -4.10
C GLU A 79 -14.90 2.68 -3.74
N TRP A 80 -14.38 2.35 -2.55
CA TRP A 80 -14.23 0.96 -2.10
C TRP A 80 -15.50 0.41 -1.46
N SER A 81 -16.24 1.22 -0.70
CA SER A 81 -17.51 0.79 -0.09
C SER A 81 -18.64 0.68 -1.13
N TRP A 82 -18.64 1.54 -2.16
CA TRP A 82 -19.73 1.64 -3.14
C TRP A 82 -19.23 1.68 -4.60
N PRO A 83 -18.49 0.66 -5.08
CA PRO A 83 -17.78 0.72 -6.37
C PRO A 83 -18.69 0.98 -7.57
N SER A 84 -19.86 0.33 -7.62
CA SER A 84 -20.84 0.51 -8.70
C SER A 84 -21.41 1.93 -8.74
N LEU A 85 -21.70 2.51 -7.57
CA LEU A 85 -22.21 3.87 -7.48
C LEU A 85 -21.12 4.89 -7.80
N ALA A 86 -19.89 4.67 -7.33
CA ALA A 86 -18.74 5.51 -7.68
C ALA A 86 -18.45 5.52 -9.18
N ALA A 87 -18.56 4.37 -9.86
CA ALA A 87 -18.46 4.29 -11.31
C ALA A 87 -19.56 5.11 -12.01
N ALA A 88 -20.81 5.01 -11.55
CA ALA A 88 -21.91 5.80 -12.08
C ALA A 88 -21.71 7.31 -11.87
N ARG A 89 -21.29 7.74 -10.67
CA ARG A 89 -21.01 9.16 -10.37
C ARG A 89 -19.90 9.73 -11.24
N ARG A 90 -18.81 8.98 -11.45
CA ARG A 90 -17.71 9.39 -12.35
C ARG A 90 -18.19 9.54 -13.78
N ARG A 91 -18.97 8.60 -14.30
CA ARG A 91 -19.55 8.68 -15.65
C ARG A 91 -20.45 9.92 -15.80
N ASP A 92 -21.25 10.21 -14.77
CA ASP A 92 -22.25 11.27 -14.81
C ASP A 92 -21.68 12.63 -14.35
N GLY A 93 -20.39 12.72 -14.03
CA GLY A 93 -19.71 13.94 -13.57
C GLY A 93 -20.23 14.48 -12.22
N ARG A 94 -20.85 13.62 -11.40
CA ARG A 94 -21.48 14.02 -10.13
C ARG A 94 -20.49 13.91 -8.96
N PRO A 95 -20.56 14.82 -7.98
CA PRO A 95 -19.76 14.70 -6.77
C PRO A 95 -20.13 13.45 -5.97
N TYR A 96 -19.18 12.99 -5.15
CA TYR A 96 -19.42 11.92 -4.19
C TYR A 96 -20.21 12.47 -3.00
N PRO A 97 -21.15 11.69 -2.45
CA PRO A 97 -21.93 12.11 -1.31
C PRO A 97 -21.05 12.18 -0.06
N ARG A 98 -21.54 12.87 0.98
CA ARG A 98 -20.91 12.81 2.30
C ARG A 98 -21.07 11.41 2.88
N LEU A 99 -20.03 11.00 3.61
CA LEU A 99 -20.00 9.71 4.31
C LEU A 99 -20.01 9.93 5.82
N GLY A 100 -20.70 9.05 6.51
CA GLY A 100 -20.60 8.92 7.95
C GLY A 100 -19.34 8.17 8.37
N PRO A 101 -19.12 8.01 9.69
CA PRO A 101 -17.93 7.37 10.23
C PRO A 101 -17.76 5.91 9.82
N ASP A 102 -18.85 5.21 9.49
CA ASP A 102 -18.85 3.80 9.13
C ASP A 102 -18.91 3.59 7.59
N GLY A 103 -18.78 4.66 6.81
CA GLY A 103 -18.81 4.62 5.33
C GLY A 103 -20.22 4.52 4.73
N GLU A 104 -21.25 4.75 5.55
CA GLU A 104 -22.63 4.92 5.13
C GLU A 104 -22.83 6.26 4.41
N ILE A 105 -23.68 6.25 3.38
CA ILE A 105 -24.04 7.47 2.66
C ILE A 105 -25.01 8.27 3.53
N LEU A 106 -24.61 9.48 3.89
CA LEU A 106 -25.50 10.40 4.60
C LEU A 106 -26.49 10.99 3.60
N SER A 107 -27.77 10.97 3.97
CA SER A 107 -28.82 11.59 3.17
C SER A 107 -28.68 13.12 3.22
N GLU A 108 -29.09 13.83 2.16
CA GLU A 108 -29.06 15.31 2.13
C GLU A 108 -30.12 15.95 3.05
N SER A 109 -30.84 15.16 3.85
CA SER A 109 -31.98 15.59 4.68
C SER A 109 -31.71 15.58 6.20
N ASP A 110 -30.46 15.37 6.63
CA ASP A 110 -30.05 15.41 8.05
C ASP A 110 -29.17 16.64 8.38
#